data_AF-A0A0D3I249-F1
#
_entry.id   AF-A0A0D3I249-F1
#
_cell.length_a   1.000
_cell.length_b   1.000
_cell.length_c   1.000
_cell.angle_alpha   90.00
_cell.angle_beta   90.00
_cell.angle_gamma   90.00
#
_symmetry.space_group_name_H-M   'P 1'
#
loop_
_entity.id
_entity.type
_entity.pdbx_description
1 polymer ?
#
loop_
_entity_poly.entity_id
_entity_poly.type
_entity_poly.pdbx_seq_one_letter_code
_entity_poly.pdbx_strand_id
1 'polypeptide(L)'
;MRAAGLCELETLLETQACLISNPHSPHRELIAKIKARIQGHLDSTKYRLVQYNASRAILPQCVRITPGKKSPSILPLEDPEYVAVSVMVPNKELAERVDELIAIGATDVMVFQIQNYR
;
A
#
# COMPACT_ATOMS: atom_id res chain seq x y z
N MET A 1 -2.90 30.44 12.52
CA MET A 1 -3.48 31.33 11.50
C MET A 1 -4.93 31.67 11.80
N ARG A 2 -5.91 30.78 11.55
CA ARG A 2 -7.34 31.09 11.80
C ARG A 2 -7.70 31.42 13.24
N ALA A 3 -7.13 30.72 14.22
CA ALA A 3 -7.36 31.00 15.64
C ALA A 3 -6.83 32.38 16.10
N ALA A 4 -5.95 33.01 15.31
CA ALA A 4 -5.44 34.35 15.56
C ALA A 4 -6.12 35.42 14.69
N GLY A 5 -7.21 35.08 13.98
CA GLY A 5 -7.92 36.01 13.10
C GLY A 5 -7.20 36.32 11.78
N LEU A 6 -6.18 35.55 11.41
CA LEU A 6 -5.41 35.77 10.18
C LEU A 6 -6.01 35.00 9.00
N CYS A 7 -6.02 35.63 7.82
CA CYS A 7 -6.41 35.03 6.54
C CYS A 7 -5.18 34.73 5.67
N GLU A 8 -5.21 33.61 4.95
CA GLU A 8 -4.24 33.30 3.91
C GLU A 8 -4.60 34.08 2.63
N LEU A 9 -3.62 34.72 2.00
CA LEU A 9 -3.79 35.50 0.78
C LEU A 9 -3.25 34.74 -0.45
N GLU A 10 -1.95 34.44 -0.44
CA GLU A 10 -1.27 33.77 -1.55
C GLU A 10 -0.15 32.87 -1.02
N THR A 11 0.11 31.75 -1.72
CA THR A 11 1.19 30.83 -1.41
C THR A 11 2.46 31.25 -2.14
N LEU A 12 3.50 31.61 -1.38
CA LEU A 12 4.80 32.00 -1.96
C LEU A 12 5.64 30.80 -2.41
N LEU A 13 5.64 29.72 -1.62
CA LEU A 13 6.44 28.52 -1.88
C LEU A 13 5.83 27.31 -1.18
N GLU A 14 5.76 26.18 -1.89
CA GLU A 14 5.51 24.88 -1.28
C GLU A 14 6.83 24.25 -0.84
N THR A 15 6.91 23.80 0.41
CA THR A 15 8.12 23.18 0.97
C THR A 15 7.86 21.73 1.37
N GLN A 16 8.84 20.86 1.13
CA GLN A 16 8.81 19.47 1.57
C GLN A 16 10.20 19.03 2.03
N ALA A 17 10.26 17.97 2.83
CA ALA A 17 11.53 17.35 3.19
C ALA A 17 12.15 16.63 1.98
N CYS A 18 13.39 16.98 1.63
CA CYS A 18 14.11 16.42 0.48
C CYS A 18 15.43 15.77 0.91
N LEU A 19 15.76 14.62 0.30
CA LEU A 19 17.10 14.04 0.42
C LEU A 19 18.01 14.66 -0.65
N ILE A 20 19.02 15.42 -0.22
CA ILE A 20 19.99 16.07 -1.10
C ILE A 20 21.34 15.37 -0.96
N SER A 21 22.07 15.22 -2.07
CA SER A 21 23.42 14.64 -2.06
C SER A 21 24.38 15.46 -2.92
N ASN A 22 25.66 15.51 -2.52
CA ASN A 22 26.70 16.17 -3.31
C ASN A 22 26.97 15.39 -4.62
N PRO A 23 26.82 16.02 -5.80
CA PRO A 23 27.14 15.41 -7.09
C PRO A 23 28.58 14.94 -7.25
N HIS A 24 29.53 15.33 -6.39
CA HIS A 24 30.93 14.91 -6.44
C HIS A 24 31.36 14.02 -5.27
N SER A 25 30.41 13.52 -4.46
CA SER A 25 30.76 12.66 -3.32
C SER A 25 31.40 11.34 -3.76
N PRO A 26 32.50 10.89 -3.11
CA PRO A 26 33.09 9.58 -3.37
C PRO A 26 32.23 8.43 -2.82
N HIS A 27 31.27 8.70 -1.94
CA HIS A 27 30.44 7.69 -1.26
C HIS A 27 29.17 7.31 -2.05
N ARG A 28 29.29 7.07 -3.36
CA ARG A 28 28.14 6.81 -4.26
C ARG A 28 27.27 5.63 -3.81
N GLU A 29 27.90 4.54 -3.38
CA GLU A 29 27.20 3.33 -2.97
C GLU A 29 26.37 3.56 -1.69
N LEU A 30 26.93 4.27 -0.72
CA LEU A 30 26.22 4.61 0.51
C LEU A 30 25.02 5.52 0.22
N ILE A 31 25.20 6.52 -0.65
CA ILE A 31 24.12 7.41 -1.10
C ILE A 31 22.99 6.59 -1.76
N ALA A 32 23.33 5.68 -2.67
CA ALA A 32 22.35 4.79 -3.32
C ALA A 32 21.62 3.91 -2.30
N LYS A 33 22.34 3.35 -1.32
CA LYS A 33 21.77 2.51 -0.26
C LYS A 33 20.79 3.28 0.63
N ILE A 34 21.13 4.50 1.03
CA ILE A 34 20.25 5.38 1.83
C ILE A 34 19.04 5.80 1.01
N LYS A 35 19.23 6.22 -0.25
CA LYS A 35 18.13 6.57 -1.16
C LYS A 35 17.15 5.41 -1.31
N ALA A 36 17.64 4.20 -1.60
CA ALA A 36 16.80 3.01 -1.70
C ALA A 36 16.07 2.68 -0.39
N ARG A 37 16.71 2.94 0.76
CA ARG A 37 16.08 2.75 2.08
C ARG A 37 14.89 3.67 2.32
N ILE A 38 15.09 4.96 2.07
CA ILE A 38 14.04 5.96 2.22
C ILE A 38 12.93 5.72 1.20
N GLN A 39 13.28 5.46 -0.06
CA GLN A 39 12.32 5.16 -1.12
C GLN A 39 11.45 3.96 -0.77
N GLY A 40 12.05 2.87 -0.27
CA GLY A 40 11.27 1.69 0.07
C GLY A 40 10.29 1.88 1.23
N HIS A 41 10.59 2.79 2.16
CA HIS A 41 9.62 3.20 3.19
C HIS A 41 8.53 4.10 2.59
N LEU A 42 8.89 5.08 1.76
CA LEU A 42 7.92 5.94 1.08
C LEU A 42 6.96 5.16 0.18
N ASP A 43 7.40 4.05 -0.40
CA ASP A 43 6.53 3.20 -1.19
C ASP A 43 5.68 2.27 -0.33
N SER A 44 6.16 1.83 0.84
CA SER A 44 5.38 1.01 1.76
C SER A 44 4.20 1.78 2.37
N THR A 45 4.31 3.10 2.53
CA THR A 45 3.20 3.92 3.03
C THR A 45 2.05 4.05 2.04
N LYS A 46 2.23 3.72 0.75
CA LYS A 46 1.20 3.85 -0.28
C LYS A 46 0.23 2.67 -0.34
N TYR A 47 0.59 1.54 0.27
CA TYR A 47 -0.14 0.28 0.18
C TYR A 47 -0.40 -0.33 1.56
N ARG A 48 -1.48 -1.11 1.67
CA ARG A 48 -1.66 -2.08 2.74
C ARG A 48 -1.60 -3.49 2.18
N LEU A 49 -1.19 -4.44 3.02
CA LEU A 49 -1.36 -5.85 2.72
C LEU A 49 -2.75 -6.26 3.23
N VAL A 50 -3.57 -6.80 2.33
CA VAL A 50 -4.90 -7.33 2.66
C VAL A 50 -4.82 -8.85 2.54
N GLN A 51 -5.28 -9.53 3.58
CA GLN A 51 -5.44 -10.99 3.59
C GLN A 51 -6.91 -11.32 3.84
N TYR A 52 -7.45 -12.31 3.14
CA TYR A 52 -8.83 -12.75 3.32
C TYR A 52 -9.01 -14.19 2.87
N ASN A 53 -10.07 -14.83 3.35
CA ASN A 53 -10.50 -16.14 2.91
C ASN A 53 -11.62 -15.98 1.88
N ALA A 54 -11.63 -16.85 0.86
CA ALA A 54 -12.65 -16.86 -0.17
C ALA A 54 -12.91 -18.29 -0.63
N SER A 55 -14.17 -18.59 -0.97
CA SER A 55 -14.47 -19.85 -1.66
C SER A 55 -13.91 -19.81 -3.08
N ARG A 56 -13.57 -20.98 -3.63
CA ARG A 56 -13.07 -21.09 -5.02
C ARG A 56 -14.08 -20.59 -6.05
N ALA A 57 -15.36 -20.65 -5.74
CA ALA A 57 -16.43 -20.14 -6.61
C ALA A 57 -16.35 -18.61 -6.82
N ILE A 58 -16.03 -17.86 -5.76
CA ILE A 58 -15.96 -16.38 -5.82
C ILE A 58 -14.56 -15.86 -6.14
N LEU A 59 -13.52 -16.71 -6.06
CA LEU A 59 -12.13 -16.35 -6.29
C LEU A 59 -11.88 -15.51 -7.57
N PRO A 60 -12.46 -15.83 -8.75
CA PRO A 60 -12.27 -15.00 -9.95
C PRO A 60 -12.75 -13.56 -9.78
N GLN A 61 -13.82 -13.36 -9.00
CA GLN A 61 -14.34 -12.03 -8.68
C GLN A 61 -13.42 -11.31 -7.69
N CYS A 62 -12.96 -12.01 -6.64
CA CYS A 62 -12.00 -11.45 -5.69
C CYS A 62 -10.70 -10.99 -6.38
N VAL A 63 -10.15 -11.78 -7.31
CA VAL A 63 -8.94 -11.42 -8.08
C VAL A 63 -9.16 -10.17 -8.94
N ARG A 64 -10.38 -9.95 -9.43
CA ARG A 64 -10.72 -8.74 -10.19
C ARG A 64 -10.83 -7.50 -9.29
N ILE A 65 -11.38 -7.66 -8.09
CA ILE A 65 -11.48 -6.58 -7.08
C ILE A 65 -10.08 -6.19 -6.61
N THR A 66 -9.28 -7.18 -6.20
CA THR A 66 -7.90 -6.99 -5.75
C THR A 66 -6.92 -7.70 -6.70
N PRO A 67 -6.59 -7.09 -7.86
CA PRO A 67 -5.60 -7.65 -8.79
C PRO A 67 -4.17 -7.59 -8.22
N GLY A 68 -3.97 -6.75 -7.20
CA GLY A 68 -2.68 -6.49 -6.60
C GLY A 68 -1.74 -5.72 -7.53
N LYS A 69 -0.52 -5.50 -7.05
CA LYS A 69 0.53 -4.82 -7.82
C LYS A 69 1.13 -5.68 -8.94
N LYS A 70 1.09 -7.01 -8.78
CA LYS A 70 1.68 -7.97 -9.73
C LYS A 70 0.72 -9.14 -9.98
N SER A 71 0.37 -9.84 -8.90
CA SER A 71 -0.67 -10.87 -8.85
C SER A 71 -0.98 -11.17 -7.38
N PRO A 72 -2.22 -11.48 -6.99
CA PRO A 72 -2.50 -11.97 -5.65
C PRO A 72 -1.80 -13.31 -5.39
N SER A 73 -1.36 -13.52 -4.15
CA SER A 73 -0.87 -14.82 -3.69
C SER A 73 -2.06 -15.63 -3.19
N ILE A 74 -2.21 -16.87 -3.66
CA ILE A 74 -3.35 -17.74 -3.34
C ILE A 74 -2.80 -19.01 -2.69
N LEU A 75 -3.23 -19.29 -1.46
CA LEU A 75 -2.88 -20.49 -0.71
C LEU A 75 -4.13 -21.35 -0.50
N PRO A 76 -4.11 -22.64 -0.87
CA PRO A 76 -5.19 -23.55 -0.51
C PRO A 76 -5.28 -23.73 1.00
N LEU A 77 -6.50 -23.83 1.53
CA LEU A 77 -6.75 -24.15 2.94
C LEU A 77 -6.99 -25.65 3.11
N GLU A 78 -7.16 -26.09 4.37
CA GLU A 78 -7.51 -27.47 4.70
C GLU A 78 -8.86 -27.86 4.09
N ASP A 79 -9.85 -26.95 4.14
CA ASP A 79 -11.07 -27.08 3.36
C ASP A 79 -10.75 -26.85 1.87
N PRO A 80 -10.92 -27.87 1.00
CA PRO A 80 -10.59 -27.76 -0.41
C PRO A 80 -11.45 -26.73 -1.15
N GLU A 81 -12.61 -26.34 -0.63
CA GLU A 81 -13.49 -25.34 -1.24
C GLU A 81 -13.01 -23.91 -1.00
N TYR A 82 -12.04 -23.70 -0.10
CA TYR A 82 -11.55 -22.37 0.28
C TYR A 82 -10.07 -22.14 -0.04
N VAL A 83 -9.75 -20.87 -0.21
CA VAL A 83 -8.40 -20.36 -0.37
C VAL A 83 -8.19 -19.12 0.50
N ALA A 84 -6.97 -18.95 1.01
CA ALA A 84 -6.51 -17.69 1.55
C ALA A 84 -5.84 -16.88 0.44
N VAL A 85 -6.23 -15.61 0.32
CA VAL A 85 -5.67 -14.66 -0.64
C VAL A 85 -4.89 -13.59 0.11
N SER A 86 -3.70 -13.25 -0.39
CA SER A 86 -2.84 -12.20 0.14
C SER A 86 -2.43 -11.25 -0.98
N VAL A 87 -2.72 -9.96 -0.81
CA VAL A 87 -2.61 -8.98 -1.90
C VAL A 87 -2.32 -7.57 -1.37
N MET A 88 -1.51 -6.80 -2.11
CA MET A 88 -1.27 -5.39 -1.81
C MET A 88 -2.33 -4.51 -2.46
N VAL A 89 -2.98 -3.65 -1.67
CA VAL A 89 -4.02 -2.72 -2.14
C VAL A 89 -3.58 -1.28 -1.88
N PRO A 90 -3.73 -0.36 -2.86
CA PRO A 90 -3.44 1.06 -2.64
C PRO A 90 -4.31 1.64 -1.52
N ASN A 91 -3.73 2.48 -0.66
CA ASN A 91 -4.47 3.07 0.48
C ASN A 91 -5.71 3.86 0.04
N LYS A 92 -5.68 4.47 -1.14
CA LYS A 92 -6.79 5.28 -1.67
C LYS A 92 -8.03 4.44 -2.01
N GLU A 93 -7.83 3.17 -2.34
CA GLU A 93 -8.89 2.23 -2.76
C GLU A 93 -9.23 1.22 -1.67
N LEU A 94 -8.51 1.24 -0.53
CA LEU A 94 -8.59 0.21 0.49
C LEU A 94 -10.01 -0.01 1.02
N ALA A 95 -10.70 1.07 1.42
CA ALA A 95 -12.03 0.96 2.01
C ALA A 95 -13.02 0.35 1.03
N GLU A 96 -13.08 0.90 -0.19
CA GLU A 96 -13.95 0.41 -1.27
C GLU A 96 -13.69 -1.06 -1.59
N ARG A 97 -12.42 -1.48 -1.69
CA ARG A 97 -12.09 -2.87 -2.02
C ARG A 97 -12.40 -3.85 -0.89
N VAL A 98 -12.25 -3.43 0.36
CA VAL A 98 -12.68 -4.25 1.51
C VAL A 98 -14.20 -4.43 1.48
N ASP A 99 -14.96 -3.36 1.24
CA ASP A 99 -16.42 -3.42 1.16
C ASP A 99 -16.89 -4.31 0.00
N GLU A 100 -16.28 -4.18 -1.19
CA GLU A 100 -16.56 -5.03 -2.35
C GLU A 100 -16.27 -6.52 -2.07
N LEU A 101 -15.15 -6.83 -1.38
CA LEU A 101 -14.80 -8.20 -1.01
C LEU A 101 -15.84 -8.80 -0.05
N ILE A 102 -16.24 -8.06 0.97
CA ILE A 102 -17.24 -8.50 1.94
C ILE A 102 -18.59 -8.73 1.24
N ALA A 103 -18.99 -7.84 0.32
CA ALA A 103 -20.25 -7.94 -0.40
C ALA A 103 -20.38 -9.22 -1.26
N ILE A 104 -19.26 -9.74 -1.78
CA ILE A 104 -19.24 -10.99 -2.56
C ILE A 104 -18.99 -12.25 -1.71
N GLY A 105 -18.87 -12.11 -0.39
CA GLY A 105 -18.74 -13.23 0.54
C GLY A 105 -17.31 -13.63 0.91
N ALA A 106 -16.32 -12.74 0.74
CA ALA A 106 -15.01 -12.96 1.36
C ALA A 106 -15.11 -12.84 2.88
N THR A 107 -14.38 -13.67 3.61
CA THR A 107 -14.38 -13.71 5.09
C THR A 107 -12.99 -13.41 5.64
N ASP A 108 -12.91 -13.13 6.94
CA ASP A 108 -11.65 -12.93 7.66
C ASP A 108 -10.72 -11.89 7.01
N VAL A 109 -11.31 -10.80 6.49
CA VAL A 109 -10.57 -9.73 5.83
C VAL A 109 -9.73 -8.97 6.85
N MET A 110 -8.42 -9.14 6.77
CA MET A 110 -7.41 -8.54 7.63
C MET A 110 -6.56 -7.55 6.83
N VAL A 111 -6.24 -6.42 7.45
CA VAL A 111 -5.43 -5.36 6.84
C VAL A 111 -4.18 -5.12 7.69
N PHE A 112 -3.01 -5.23 7.07
CA PHE A 112 -1.72 -5.06 7.71
C PHE A 112 -0.96 -3.86 7.15
N GLN A 113 -0.23 -3.19 8.03
CA GLN A 113 0.68 -2.12 7.65
C GLN A 113 2.00 -2.71 7.12
N ILE A 114 2.52 -2.12 6.04
CA ILE A 114 3.81 -2.49 5.47
C ILE A 114 4.84 -1.44 5.90
N GLN A 115 5.90 -1.86 6.58
CA GLN A 115 6.94 -0.95 7.08
C GLN A 115 8.04 -0.65 6.04
N ASN A 116 8.26 -1.56 5.09
CA ASN A 116 9.29 -1.45 4.06
C ASN A 116 8.91 -2.25 2.82
N TYR A 117 9.19 -1.71 1.64
CA TYR A 117 8.87 -2.29 0.35
C TYR A 117 10.01 -2.03 -0.64
N ARG A 118 10.69 -3.07 -1.13
CA ARG A 118 11.79 -2.96 -2.12
C ARG A 118 11.79 -4.12 -3.10
#